data_AF-A0A954W5P7-F1
#
_entry.id   AF-A0A954W5P7-F1
#
_cell.length_a   1.000
_cell.length_b   1.000
_cell.length_c   1.000
_cell.angle_alpha   90.00
_cell.angle_beta   90.00
_cell.angle_gamma   90.00
#
_symmetry.space_group_name_H-M   'P 1'
#
loop_
_entity.id
_entity.type
_entity.pdbx_description
1 polymer ?
#
loop_
_entity_poly.entity_id
_entity_poly.type
_entity_poly.pdbx_seq_one_letter_code
_entity_poly.pdbx_strand_id
1 'polypeptide(L)'
;MPTRRDNSGAAHFDKTPSLAYPADDDAVLAARPAKNSVDPWKPYAFLVEPECQASGRIENVATLFLTNRECPLRCTMCDLWKNTLDEPTPVAAIPTQIEYALSRLPAAQHIKLYNSGNFFDPLAVPPADYEAIARQIDGFQTVIVENHPRMCGRLVGEFNSYLLDTTQLEIALGLET
;
A
#
# COMPACT_ATOMS: atom_id res chain seq x y z
N MET A 1 26.69 -55.84 38.33
CA MET A 1 27.60 -54.84 38.93
C MET A 1 28.79 -54.72 37.98
N PRO A 2 29.20 -53.55 37.45
CA PRO A 2 28.96 -52.17 37.89
C PRO A 2 28.30 -51.27 36.80
N THR A 3 27.60 -50.22 37.21
CA THR A 3 27.29 -49.08 36.32
C THR A 3 27.53 -47.77 37.06
N ARG A 4 28.72 -47.20 36.86
CA ARG A 4 28.92 -45.76 36.84
C ARG A 4 29.62 -45.45 35.53
N ARG A 5 28.90 -44.78 34.62
CA ARG A 5 29.54 -43.93 33.62
C ARG A 5 29.09 -42.51 33.93
N ASP A 6 30.11 -41.67 33.99
CA ASP A 6 30.05 -40.29 34.39
C ASP A 6 29.17 -39.49 33.44
N ASN A 7 28.31 -38.67 34.04
CA ASN A 7 27.52 -37.67 33.36
C ASN A 7 28.38 -36.40 33.28
N SER A 8 29.33 -36.36 32.33
CA SER A 8 30.16 -35.19 32.07
C SER A 8 29.98 -34.71 30.63
N GLY A 9 29.48 -33.49 30.50
CA GLY A 9 29.48 -32.73 29.26
C GLY A 9 28.13 -32.63 28.56
N ALA A 10 27.07 -32.21 29.25
CA ALA A 10 25.98 -31.54 28.58
C ALA A 10 26.55 -30.27 27.94
N ALA A 11 26.72 -30.28 26.62
CA ALA A 11 27.04 -29.09 25.85
C ALA A 11 25.89 -28.09 26.07
N HIS A 12 26.16 -27.05 26.86
CA HIS A 12 25.33 -25.87 26.93
C HIS A 12 25.33 -25.23 25.54
N PHE A 13 24.38 -25.60 24.70
CA PHE A 13 24.01 -24.82 23.53
C PHE A 13 23.12 -23.68 24.02
N ASP A 14 23.74 -22.69 24.65
CA ASP A 14 23.15 -21.36 24.78
C ASP A 14 23.36 -20.63 23.44
N LYS A 15 22.46 -20.90 22.50
CA LYS A 15 22.29 -20.12 21.28
C LYS A 15 20.81 -20.09 20.94
N THR A 16 20.00 -19.49 21.81
CA THR A 16 18.84 -18.78 21.27
C THR A 16 19.42 -17.50 20.67
N PRO A 17 19.45 -17.31 19.34
CA PRO A 17 19.68 -15.97 18.84
C PRO A 17 18.58 -15.13 19.47
N SER A 18 18.93 -14.05 20.16
CA SER A 18 17.92 -13.03 20.43
C SER A 18 17.45 -12.59 19.05
N LEU A 19 16.28 -13.09 18.64
CA LEU A 19 15.52 -12.53 17.54
C LEU A 19 15.29 -11.10 17.98
N ALA A 20 16.15 -10.19 17.51
CA ALA A 20 15.93 -8.78 17.65
C ALA A 20 14.55 -8.53 17.08
N TYR A 21 13.63 -8.12 17.96
CA TYR A 21 12.29 -7.70 17.59
C TYR A 21 12.38 -6.65 16.46
N PRO A 22 11.34 -6.53 15.61
CA PRO A 22 11.36 -5.61 14.48
C PRO A 22 11.85 -4.23 14.92
N ALA A 23 12.67 -3.60 14.09
CA ALA A 23 13.22 -2.29 14.36
C ALA A 23 12.10 -1.38 14.87
N ASP A 24 12.32 -0.75 16.02
CA ASP A 24 11.41 0.24 16.57
C ASP A 24 11.18 1.33 15.50
N ASP A 25 9.95 1.84 15.43
CA ASP A 25 9.53 2.81 14.42
C ASP A 25 10.47 4.02 14.38
N ASP A 26 10.93 4.47 15.55
CA ASP A 26 11.88 5.57 15.70
C ASP A 26 13.25 5.23 15.08
N ALA A 27 13.69 3.97 15.20
CA ALA A 27 14.93 3.51 14.59
C ALA A 27 14.82 3.44 13.06
N VAL A 28 13.65 3.04 12.53
CA VAL A 28 13.36 3.08 11.10
C VAL A 28 13.40 4.52 10.58
N LEU A 29 12.71 5.43 11.24
CA LEU A 29 12.68 6.84 10.86
C LEU A 29 14.07 7.49 10.92
N ALA A 30 14.84 7.21 11.97
CA ALA A 30 16.20 7.73 12.10
C ALA A 30 17.16 7.22 11.02
N ALA A 31 16.90 6.03 10.46
CA ALA A 31 17.69 5.45 9.38
C ALA A 31 17.28 5.96 7.99
N ARG A 32 16.10 6.57 7.84
CA ARG A 32 15.59 7.05 6.56
C ARG A 32 16.21 8.41 6.21
N PRO A 33 16.76 8.59 4.98
CA PRO A 33 17.16 9.91 4.51
C PRO A 33 15.94 10.82 4.27
N ALA A 34 16.19 12.08 3.93
CA ALA A 34 15.14 13.02 3.58
C ALA A 34 14.24 12.49 2.43
N LYS A 35 12.94 12.78 2.54
CA LYS A 35 11.95 12.50 1.49
C LYS A 35 12.18 13.36 0.26
N ASN A 36 11.67 12.92 -0.88
CA ASN A 36 11.56 13.74 -2.08
C ASN A 36 10.52 14.84 -1.87
N SER A 37 10.69 15.97 -2.56
CA SER A 37 9.66 17.01 -2.63
C SER A 37 8.54 16.56 -3.56
N VAL A 38 7.31 16.49 -3.03
CA VAL A 38 6.12 16.05 -3.76
C VAL A 38 4.99 17.08 -3.61
N ASP A 39 4.11 17.16 -4.61
CA ASP A 39 2.94 18.04 -4.62
C ASP A 39 1.71 17.22 -4.16
N PRO A 40 1.02 17.59 -3.07
CA PRO A 40 -0.14 16.83 -2.60
C PRO A 40 -1.28 16.77 -3.62
N TRP A 41 -1.31 17.65 -4.62
CA TRP A 41 -2.35 17.70 -5.65
C TRP A 41 -1.97 16.98 -6.95
N LYS A 42 -0.79 16.33 -7.01
CA LYS A 42 -0.35 15.58 -8.19
C LYS A 42 0.19 14.20 -7.80
N PRO A 43 -0.11 13.16 -8.61
CA PRO A 43 0.57 11.88 -8.43
C PRO A 43 2.06 12.06 -8.71
N TYR A 44 2.93 11.44 -7.92
CA TYR A 44 4.37 11.57 -8.12
C TYR A 44 4.85 10.79 -9.36
N ALA A 45 4.06 9.82 -9.83
CA ALA A 45 4.24 9.13 -11.10
C ALA A 45 2.91 8.53 -11.58
N PHE A 46 2.81 8.23 -12.87
CA PHE A 46 1.69 7.48 -13.44
C PHE A 46 2.10 6.90 -14.80
N LEU A 47 1.57 5.73 -15.13
CA LEU A 47 1.88 5.02 -16.37
C LEU A 47 0.72 4.13 -16.81
N VAL A 48 0.79 3.65 -18.05
CA VAL A 48 -0.03 2.54 -18.53
C VAL A 48 0.92 1.46 -19.03
N GLU A 49 0.74 0.25 -18.50
CA GLU A 49 1.54 -0.92 -18.87
C GLU A 49 0.64 -2.13 -19.18
N PRO A 50 1.09 -3.02 -20.09
CA PRO A 50 0.40 -4.29 -20.34
C PRO A 50 0.65 -5.27 -19.19
N GLU A 51 -0.40 -5.79 -18.59
CA GLU A 51 -0.32 -6.75 -17.48
C GLU A 51 -1.24 -7.95 -17.68
N CYS A 52 -0.82 -9.10 -17.14
CA CYS A 52 -1.60 -10.33 -17.15
C CYS A 52 -2.72 -10.26 -16.10
N GLN A 53 -3.97 -10.32 -16.55
CA GLN A 53 -5.14 -10.34 -15.69
C GLN A 53 -5.44 -11.77 -15.21
N ALA A 54 -6.36 -11.91 -14.24
CA ALA A 54 -6.80 -13.22 -13.74
C ALA A 54 -7.36 -14.15 -14.84
N SER A 55 -7.85 -13.58 -15.95
CA SER A 55 -8.29 -14.31 -17.14
C SER A 55 -7.14 -14.93 -17.97
N GLY A 56 -5.88 -14.59 -17.66
CA GLY A 56 -4.69 -14.93 -18.44
C GLY A 56 -4.48 -14.02 -19.66
N ARG A 57 -5.35 -13.03 -19.89
CA ARG A 57 -5.20 -12.05 -20.97
C ARG A 57 -4.25 -10.93 -20.56
N ILE A 58 -3.46 -10.45 -21.52
CA ILE A 58 -2.65 -9.25 -21.36
C ILE A 58 -3.51 -8.04 -21.71
N GLU A 59 -3.70 -7.14 -20.75
CA GLU A 59 -4.55 -5.95 -20.89
C GLU A 59 -3.82 -4.72 -20.32
N ASN A 60 -4.13 -3.54 -20.85
CA ASN A 60 -3.55 -2.29 -20.36
C ASN A 60 -4.12 -1.94 -18.99
N VAL A 61 -3.23 -1.67 -18.04
CA VAL A 61 -3.54 -1.21 -16.69
C VAL A 61 -2.97 0.19 -16.49
N ALA A 62 -3.80 1.13 -16.04
CA ALA A 62 -3.36 2.44 -15.60
C ALA A 62 -2.88 2.35 -14.14
N THR A 63 -1.62 2.64 -13.87
CA THR A 63 -1.07 2.67 -12.51
C THR A 63 -0.77 4.10 -12.13
N LEU A 64 -1.44 4.56 -11.09
CA LEU A 64 -1.27 5.90 -10.52
C LEU A 64 -0.53 5.78 -9.20
N PHE A 65 0.63 6.41 -9.13
CA PHE A 65 1.41 6.50 -7.90
C PHE A 65 1.02 7.77 -7.15
N LEU A 66 0.07 7.62 -6.24
CA LEU A 66 -0.55 8.73 -5.52
C LEU A 66 0.38 9.27 -4.44
N THR A 67 0.43 10.60 -4.33
CA THR A 67 1.09 11.30 -3.23
C THR A 67 0.13 11.46 -2.07
N ASN A 68 0.44 10.85 -0.93
CA ASN A 68 -0.40 10.91 0.25
C ASN A 68 0.46 10.78 1.52
N ARG A 69 -0.17 10.77 2.70
CA ARG A 69 0.51 10.57 3.97
C ARG A 69 1.28 9.25 4.02
N GLU A 70 2.47 9.29 4.61
CA GLU A 70 3.28 8.10 4.88
C GLU A 70 2.53 7.01 5.66
N CYS A 71 2.69 5.77 5.20
CA CYS A 71 2.17 4.57 5.85
C CYS A 71 2.68 4.42 7.31
N PRO A 72 1.79 4.23 8.31
CA PRO A 72 2.19 4.11 9.71
C PRO A 72 2.90 2.80 10.06
N LEU A 73 2.93 1.81 9.15
CA LEU A 73 3.58 0.51 9.39
C LEU A 73 5.10 0.55 9.25
N ARG A 74 5.64 1.54 8.52
CA ARG A 74 7.08 1.80 8.40
C ARG A 74 7.92 0.57 8.04
N CYS A 75 7.41 -0.28 7.14
CA CYS A 75 8.12 -1.49 6.67
C CYS A 75 9.55 -1.15 6.22
N THR A 76 10.55 -1.94 6.66
CA THR A 76 11.98 -1.68 6.43
C THR A 76 12.41 -1.86 4.96
N MET A 77 11.67 -2.69 4.22
CA MET A 77 11.86 -2.95 2.79
C MET A 77 11.13 -1.96 1.87
N CYS A 78 10.19 -1.18 2.42
CA CYS A 78 9.39 -0.26 1.62
C CYS A 78 10.23 0.99 1.33
N ASP A 79 10.28 1.42 0.07
CA ASP A 79 10.90 2.69 -0.31
C ASP A 79 9.90 3.74 -0.80
N LEU A 80 8.62 3.39 -0.83
CA LEU A 80 7.52 4.26 -1.26
C LEU A 80 7.37 5.48 -0.35
N TRP A 81 7.75 5.36 0.93
CA TRP A 81 7.78 6.46 1.89
C TRP A 81 8.55 7.69 1.37
N LYS A 82 9.50 7.51 0.43
CA LYS A 82 10.27 8.61 -0.16
C LYS A 82 9.39 9.64 -0.87
N ASN A 83 8.20 9.28 -1.36
CA ASN A 83 7.31 10.15 -2.13
C ASN A 83 5.99 10.44 -1.39
N THR A 84 6.04 10.53 -0.07
CA THR A 84 4.88 10.73 0.80
C THR A 84 4.91 12.06 1.52
N LEU A 85 3.75 12.48 2.02
CA LEU A 85 3.56 13.63 2.90
C LEU A 85 3.83 13.24 4.36
N ASP A 86 4.29 14.20 5.15
CA ASP A 86 4.38 14.05 6.62
C ASP A 86 3.02 14.30 7.30
N GLU A 87 2.22 15.18 6.71
CA GLU A 87 0.89 15.55 7.18
C GLU A 87 -0.22 14.69 6.53
N PRO A 88 -1.42 14.63 7.13
CA PRO A 88 -2.58 14.00 6.50
C PRO A 88 -2.84 14.54 5.10
N THR A 89 -3.25 13.65 4.20
CA THR A 89 -3.61 14.01 2.84
C THR A 89 -4.78 14.99 2.84
N PRO A 90 -4.69 16.15 2.16
CA PRO A 90 -5.80 17.09 2.08
C PRO A 90 -7.04 16.45 1.44
N VAL A 91 -8.23 16.85 1.90
CA VAL A 91 -9.49 16.48 1.23
C VAL A 91 -9.47 16.98 -0.21
N ALA A 92 -10.06 16.20 -1.12
CA ALA A 92 -10.07 16.36 -2.57
C ALA A 92 -8.72 16.18 -3.28
N ALA A 93 -7.63 15.94 -2.55
CA ALA A 93 -6.32 15.75 -3.17
C ALA A 93 -6.27 14.47 -4.01
N ILE A 94 -6.74 13.34 -3.49
CA ILE A 94 -6.69 12.06 -4.21
C ILE A 94 -7.52 12.12 -5.51
N PRO A 95 -8.77 12.61 -5.51
CA PRO A 95 -9.51 12.81 -6.75
C PRO A 95 -8.78 13.74 -7.73
N THR A 96 -8.20 14.85 -7.25
CA THR A 96 -7.46 15.79 -8.12
C THR A 96 -6.28 15.10 -8.80
N GLN A 97 -5.57 14.23 -8.09
CA GLN A 97 -4.47 13.45 -8.63
C GLN A 97 -4.90 12.45 -9.71
N ILE A 98 -6.04 11.77 -9.48
CA ILE A 98 -6.59 10.82 -10.44
C ILE A 98 -6.98 11.54 -11.73
N GLU A 99 -7.70 12.67 -11.65
CA GLU A 99 -8.02 13.50 -12.81
C GLU A 99 -6.76 13.99 -13.55
N TYR A 100 -5.74 14.41 -12.81
CA TYR A 100 -4.46 14.84 -13.38
C TYR A 100 -3.80 13.72 -14.20
N ALA A 101 -3.75 12.49 -13.69
CA ALA A 101 -3.17 11.36 -14.41
C ALA A 101 -4.03 10.92 -15.60
N LEU A 102 -5.34 10.73 -15.40
CA LEU A 102 -6.23 10.20 -16.43
C LEU A 102 -6.37 11.14 -17.64
N SER A 103 -6.23 12.45 -17.45
CA SER A 103 -6.17 13.40 -18.57
C SER A 103 -4.91 13.30 -19.43
N ARG A 104 -3.89 12.53 -19.02
CA ARG A 104 -2.59 12.39 -19.68
C ARG A 104 -2.25 10.96 -20.09
N LEU A 105 -2.95 9.97 -19.55
CA LEU A 105 -2.74 8.55 -19.87
C LEU A 105 -3.52 8.14 -21.12
N PRO A 106 -3.02 7.16 -21.89
CA PRO A 106 -3.85 6.46 -22.86
C PRO A 106 -4.94 5.65 -22.13
N ALA A 107 -5.97 5.23 -22.87
CA ALA A 107 -7.04 4.41 -22.31
C ALA A 107 -6.52 3.05 -21.80
N ALA A 108 -7.09 2.60 -20.69
CA ALA A 108 -6.82 1.32 -20.04
C ALA A 108 -8.12 0.72 -19.51
N GLN A 109 -8.15 -0.60 -19.30
CA GLN A 109 -9.35 -1.31 -18.84
C GLN A 109 -9.40 -1.44 -17.31
N HIS A 110 -8.24 -1.38 -16.66
CA HIS A 110 -8.08 -1.52 -15.22
C HIS A 110 -7.27 -0.36 -14.67
N ILE A 111 -7.49 -0.02 -13.40
CA ILE A 111 -6.75 1.02 -12.70
C ILE A 111 -6.20 0.51 -11.37
N LYS A 112 -4.94 0.86 -11.08
CA LYS A 112 -4.28 0.67 -9.79
C LYS A 112 -4.08 2.02 -9.13
N LEU A 113 -4.64 2.19 -7.95
CA LEU A 113 -4.44 3.36 -7.10
C LEU A 113 -3.33 3.02 -6.10
N TYR A 114 -2.10 3.14 -6.56
CA TYR A 114 -0.90 2.80 -5.82
C TYR A 114 -0.57 3.93 -4.83
N ASN A 115 -0.97 3.77 -3.57
CA ASN A 115 -1.05 4.89 -2.64
C ASN A 115 0.08 4.91 -1.62
N SER A 116 1.20 4.21 -1.86
CA SER A 116 2.36 4.23 -0.96
C SER A 116 2.04 3.94 0.51
N GLY A 117 0.97 3.18 0.76
CA GLY A 117 0.39 3.02 2.08
C GLY A 117 -0.87 2.17 2.09
N ASN A 118 -1.89 2.67 2.78
CA ASN A 118 -3.14 1.93 3.00
C ASN A 118 -4.30 2.75 2.49
N PHE A 119 -5.02 2.26 1.48
CA PHE A 119 -6.14 2.99 0.90
C PHE A 119 -7.26 3.26 1.91
N PHE A 120 -7.39 2.39 2.92
CA PHE A 120 -8.41 2.52 3.96
C PHE A 120 -7.88 3.16 5.26
N ASP A 121 -6.68 3.78 5.25
CA ASP A 121 -6.26 4.72 6.30
C ASP A 121 -6.88 6.10 6.03
N PRO A 122 -7.77 6.62 6.91
CA PRO A 122 -8.42 7.91 6.73
C PRO A 122 -7.47 9.11 6.62
N LEU A 123 -6.23 8.97 7.10
CA LEU A 123 -5.22 10.02 7.02
C LEU A 123 -4.42 9.95 5.71
N ALA A 124 -4.45 8.80 5.01
CA ALA A 124 -3.84 8.63 3.69
C ALA A 124 -4.85 8.90 2.56
N VAL A 125 -6.08 8.38 2.67
CA VAL A 125 -7.19 8.65 1.74
C VAL A 125 -8.41 9.06 2.56
N PRO A 126 -8.80 10.34 2.55
CA PRO A 126 -9.95 10.82 3.29
C PRO A 126 -11.25 10.12 2.84
N PRO A 127 -12.10 9.59 3.74
CA PRO A 127 -13.37 8.99 3.35
C PRO A 127 -14.33 9.96 2.64
N ALA A 128 -14.17 11.27 2.85
CA ALA A 128 -14.90 12.30 2.13
C ALA A 128 -14.63 12.30 0.61
N ASP A 129 -13.53 11.69 0.17
CA ASP A 129 -13.14 11.63 -1.23
C ASP A 129 -13.67 10.36 -1.94
N TYR A 130 -14.19 9.37 -1.21
CA TYR A 130 -14.54 8.06 -1.78
C TYR A 130 -15.53 8.15 -2.94
N GLU A 131 -16.58 8.95 -2.81
CA GLU A 131 -17.57 9.16 -3.89
C GLU A 131 -16.92 9.82 -5.11
N ALA A 132 -16.05 10.80 -4.90
CA ALA A 132 -15.36 11.50 -5.99
C ALA A 132 -14.34 10.61 -6.69
N ILE A 133 -13.60 9.80 -5.93
CA ILE A 133 -12.68 8.77 -6.46
C ILE A 133 -13.46 7.81 -7.33
N ALA A 134 -14.57 7.23 -6.82
CA ALA A 134 -15.40 6.29 -7.54
C ALA A 134 -15.88 6.86 -8.89
N ARG A 135 -16.44 8.08 -8.88
CA ARG A 135 -16.89 8.76 -10.11
C ARG A 135 -15.81 8.94 -11.17
N GLN A 136 -14.57 9.19 -10.75
CA GLN A 136 -13.47 9.37 -11.70
C GLN A 136 -13.01 8.05 -12.33
N ILE A 137 -13.31 6.92 -11.69
CA ILE A 137 -12.91 5.59 -12.15
C ILE A 137 -14.08 4.77 -12.71
N ASP A 138 -15.27 5.36 -12.88
CA ASP A 138 -16.48 4.71 -13.42
C ASP A 138 -16.26 4.00 -14.78
N GLY A 139 -15.27 4.44 -15.56
CA GLY A 139 -14.94 3.84 -16.86
C GLY A 139 -14.10 2.55 -16.78
N PHE A 140 -13.63 2.16 -15.59
CA PHE A 140 -12.76 1.00 -15.41
C PHE A 140 -13.56 -0.24 -15.01
N GLN A 141 -13.16 -1.39 -15.55
CA GLN A 141 -13.73 -2.69 -15.19
C GLN A 141 -13.24 -3.14 -13.81
N THR A 142 -12.02 -2.76 -13.44
CA THR A 142 -11.41 -3.13 -12.16
C THR A 142 -10.67 -1.95 -11.56
N VAL A 143 -10.85 -1.73 -10.27
CA VAL A 143 -10.01 -0.87 -9.44
C VAL A 143 -9.27 -1.71 -8.42
N ILE A 144 -7.95 -1.58 -8.41
CA ILE A 144 -7.05 -2.25 -7.48
C ILE A 144 -6.51 -1.21 -6.51
N VAL A 145 -6.70 -1.45 -5.21
CA VAL A 145 -6.15 -0.60 -4.14
C VAL A 145 -5.24 -1.40 -3.23
N GLU A 146 -4.26 -0.74 -2.61
CA GLU A 146 -3.34 -1.38 -1.67
C GLU A 146 -3.81 -1.19 -0.23
N ASN A 147 -3.71 -2.24 0.59
CA ASN A 147 -4.05 -2.15 2.00
C ASN A 147 -3.35 -3.20 2.85
N HIS A 148 -3.15 -2.90 4.13
CA HIS A 148 -2.76 -3.88 5.12
C HIS A 148 -3.99 -4.59 5.70
N PRO A 149 -3.96 -5.90 5.98
CA PRO A 149 -5.11 -6.65 6.51
C PRO A 149 -5.75 -6.05 7.77
N ARG A 150 -4.95 -5.42 8.65
CA ARG A 150 -5.45 -4.74 9.86
C ARG A 150 -6.35 -3.53 9.58
N MET A 151 -6.30 -2.97 8.37
CA MET A 151 -7.11 -1.83 7.95
C MET A 151 -8.28 -2.24 7.05
N CYS A 152 -8.52 -3.55 6.86
CA CYS A 152 -9.71 -4.04 6.18
C CYS A 152 -10.88 -4.05 7.18
N GLY A 153 -11.74 -3.02 7.10
CA GLY A 153 -12.91 -2.87 7.96
C GLY A 153 -14.12 -2.30 7.21
N ARG A 154 -15.01 -1.61 7.94
CA ARG A 154 -16.23 -1.02 7.38
C ARG A 154 -15.97 -0.15 6.14
N LEU A 155 -14.87 0.60 6.13
CA LEU A 155 -14.53 1.52 5.03
C LEU A 155 -14.37 0.82 3.68
N VAL A 156 -14.02 -0.48 3.66
CA VAL A 156 -13.98 -1.28 2.43
C VAL A 156 -15.36 -1.36 1.79
N GLY A 157 -16.37 -1.72 2.59
CA GLY A 157 -17.75 -1.81 2.12
C GLY A 157 -18.33 -0.45 1.73
N GLU A 158 -17.93 0.61 2.44
CA GLU A 158 -18.36 1.98 2.12
C GLU A 158 -17.80 2.45 0.79
N PHE A 159 -16.50 2.29 0.55
CA PHE A 159 -15.92 2.61 -0.74
C PHE A 159 -16.57 1.79 -1.86
N ASN A 160 -16.73 0.48 -1.66
CA ASN A 160 -17.38 -0.40 -2.63
C ASN A 160 -18.82 0.02 -2.95
N SER A 161 -19.55 0.63 -2.01
CA SER A 161 -20.91 1.10 -2.23
C SER A 161 -21.01 2.31 -3.17
N TYR A 162 -19.90 3.02 -3.42
CA TYR A 162 -19.84 4.13 -4.38
C TYR A 162 -19.46 3.67 -5.80
N LEU A 163 -18.90 2.47 -5.95
CA LEU A 163 -18.51 1.94 -7.25
C LEU A 163 -19.74 1.50 -8.05
N LEU A 164 -19.65 1.59 -9.38
CA LEU A 164 -20.66 1.00 -10.26
C LEU A 164 -20.67 -0.53 -10.11
N ASP A 165 -21.84 -1.15 -10.28
CA ASP A 165 -21.98 -2.62 -10.25
C ASP A 165 -21.12 -3.33 -11.32
N THR A 166 -20.68 -2.59 -12.35
CA THR A 166 -19.79 -3.05 -13.42
C THR A 166 -18.31 -2.95 -13.08
N THR A 167 -17.96 -2.31 -11.96
CA THR A 167 -16.57 -2.07 -11.53
C THR A 167 -16.24 -2.99 -10.36
N GLN A 168 -15.29 -3.89 -10.59
CA GLN A 168 -14.81 -4.80 -9.56
C GLN A 168 -13.76 -4.12 -8.67
N LEU A 169 -13.98 -4.13 -7.36
CA LEU A 169 -12.96 -3.78 -6.37
C LEU A 169 -12.05 -4.98 -6.10
N GLU A 170 -10.75 -4.78 -6.28
CA GLU A 170 -9.70 -5.70 -5.85
C GLU A 170 -8.80 -5.02 -4.81
N ILE A 171 -8.33 -5.78 -3.82
CA ILE A 171 -7.50 -5.26 -2.74
C ILE A 171 -6.20 -6.07 -2.72
N ALA A 172 -5.09 -5.40 -3.04
CA ALA A 172 -3.76 -5.95 -2.87
C ALA A 172 -3.35 -5.85 -1.38
N LEU A 173 -3.08 -7.00 -0.76
CA LEU A 173 -2.77 -7.09 0.67
C LEU A 173 -1.27 -7.21 0.92
N GLY A 174 -0.71 -6.30 1.72
CA GLY A 174 0.63 -6.45 2.29
C GLY A 174 0.62 -7.51 3.40
N LEU A 175 1.14 -8.70 3.10
CA LEU A 175 1.16 -9.87 3.99
C LEU A 175 2.54 -10.13 4.62
N GLU A 176 3.47 -9.21 4.42
CA GLU A 176 4.84 -9.30 4.90
C GLU A 176 4.86 -9.36 6.44
N THR A 177 5.86 -10.08 6.98
CA THR A 177 6.01 -10.36 8.42
C THR A 177 7.33 -9.87 8.97
#